data_AF-A0A7X0R5Z8-F1
#
_entry.id   AF-A0A7X0R5Z8-F1
#
_cell.length_a   1.000
_cell.length_b   1.000
_cell.length_c   1.000
_cell.angle_alpha   90.00
_cell.angle_beta   90.00
_cell.angle_gamma   90.00
#
_symmetry.space_group_name_H-M   'P 1'
#
loop_
_entity.id
_entity.type
_entity.pdbx_description
1 polymer ?
#
loop_
_entity_poly.entity_id
_entity_poly.type
_entity_poly.pdbx_seq_one_letter_code
_entity_poly.pdbx_strand_id
1 'polypeptide(L)'
;MKHLNSFLLLLVALFCSVALTSCLGDDDEDKGKSCMEELNALAKVNYEKTLAFSNDPTPENCEAMKKTATDFFNKAKQCGDANMIQAAEENLNAIKDWDCTER
;
A
#
# COMPACT_ATOMS: atom_id res chain seq x y z
N MET A 1 29.43 -25.13 32.14
CA MET A 1 28.28 -24.82 31.28
C MET A 1 28.62 -23.60 30.44
N LYS A 2 29.43 -23.81 29.41
CA LYS A 2 29.79 -22.87 28.34
C LYS A 2 29.16 -23.47 27.07
N HIS A 3 28.78 -22.68 26.06
CA HIS A 3 28.33 -23.06 24.71
C HIS A 3 26.89 -22.72 24.28
N LEU A 4 26.03 -22.11 25.11
CA LEU A 4 24.68 -21.72 24.64
C LEU A 4 24.56 -20.27 24.14
N ASN A 5 25.50 -19.36 24.47
CA ASN A 5 25.39 -17.95 24.09
C ASN A 5 25.95 -17.59 22.71
N SER A 6 26.69 -18.49 22.04
CA SER A 6 27.34 -18.15 20.76
C SER A 6 26.47 -18.44 19.53
N PHE A 7 25.42 -19.25 19.67
CA PHE A 7 24.55 -19.63 18.56
C PHE A 7 23.45 -18.59 18.28
N LEU A 8 23.03 -17.84 19.30
CA LEU A 8 21.95 -16.85 19.15
C LEU A 8 22.36 -15.62 18.33
N LEU A 9 23.63 -15.22 18.40
CA LEU A 9 24.16 -14.07 17.68
C LEU A 9 24.38 -14.33 16.18
N LEU A 10 24.51 -15.60 15.78
CA LEU A 10 24.76 -15.98 14.39
C LEU A 10 23.45 -16.03 13.56
N LEU A 11 22.30 -16.19 14.23
CA LEU A 11 20.97 -16.21 13.59
C LEU A 11 20.43 -14.80 13.26
N VAL A 12 20.88 -13.75 13.96
CA VAL A 12 20.43 -12.37 13.70
C VAL A 12 21.10 -11.78 12.46
N ALA A 13 22.28 -12.27 12.07
CA ALA A 13 23.00 -11.81 10.87
C ALA A 13 22.48 -12.42 9.56
N LEU A 14 21.63 -13.47 9.61
CA LEU A 14 21.18 -14.17 8.40
C LEU A 14 19.91 -13.58 7.75
N PHE A 15 19.21 -12.64 8.41
CA PHE A 15 17.96 -12.08 7.88
C PHE A 15 18.11 -10.72 7.19
N CYS A 16 19.31 -10.12 7.16
CA CYS A 16 19.54 -8.87 6.43
C CYS A 16 19.84 -9.05 4.93
N SER A 17 19.89 -10.29 4.42
CA SER A 17 20.32 -10.58 3.05
C SER A 17 19.20 -10.75 2.03
N VAL A 18 17.94 -10.44 2.36
CA VAL A 18 16.80 -10.50 1.42
C VAL A 18 16.34 -9.13 0.90
N ALA A 19 17.20 -8.11 0.96
CA ALA A 19 16.90 -6.78 0.39
C ALA A 19 17.54 -6.54 -1.00
N LEU A 20 17.85 -7.60 -1.78
CA LEU A 20 18.57 -7.47 -3.06
C LEU A 20 17.93 -8.22 -4.24
N THR A 21 16.61 -8.39 -4.27
CA THR A 21 15.90 -8.85 -5.48
C THR A 21 14.63 -8.04 -5.77
N SER A 22 14.76 -6.72 -5.87
CA SER A 22 13.82 -5.91 -6.65
C SER A 22 14.54 -4.74 -7.31
N CYS A 23 15.62 -5.05 -8.02
CA CYS A 23 16.15 -4.17 -9.06
C CYS A 23 16.83 -5.06 -10.10
N LEU A 24 16.02 -5.91 -10.76
CA LEU A 24 16.41 -6.64 -11.95
C LEU A 24 15.58 -6.05 -13.09
N GLY A 25 16.24 -5.39 -14.03
CA GLY A 25 15.66 -5.08 -15.33
C GLY A 25 15.75 -3.61 -15.71
N ASP A 26 16.90 -3.24 -16.24
CA ASP A 26 17.21 -1.97 -16.92
C ASP A 26 16.46 -1.87 -18.28
N ASP A 27 15.19 -2.29 -18.34
CA ASP A 27 14.38 -2.44 -19.56
C ASP A 27 12.89 -2.04 -19.36
N ASP A 28 12.54 -1.47 -18.20
CA ASP A 28 11.15 -1.18 -17.79
C ASP A 28 10.87 0.32 -17.56
N GLU A 29 11.65 1.24 -18.13
CA GLU A 29 11.38 2.68 -17.97
C GLU A 29 9.97 3.08 -18.44
N ASP A 30 9.44 2.45 -19.48
CA ASP A 30 8.09 2.74 -19.97
C ASP A 30 6.99 2.05 -19.14
N LYS A 31 7.24 0.84 -18.63
CA LYS A 31 6.26 0.15 -17.76
C LYS A 31 6.20 0.77 -16.38
N GLY A 32 7.34 1.18 -15.82
CA GLY A 32 7.44 1.86 -14.53
C GLY A 32 6.76 3.24 -14.55
N LYS A 33 6.94 4.02 -15.63
CA LYS A 33 6.24 5.29 -15.84
C LYS A 33 4.72 5.09 -15.91
N SER A 34 4.25 4.14 -16.72
CA SER A 34 2.82 3.80 -16.80
C SER A 34 2.24 3.32 -15.46
N CYS A 35 2.98 2.49 -14.71
CA CYS A 35 2.55 2.01 -13.39
C CYS A 35 2.37 3.16 -12.39
N MET A 36 3.32 4.10 -12.35
CA MET A 36 3.28 5.27 -11.48
C MET A 36 2.20 6.27 -11.90
N GLU A 37 1.97 6.44 -13.21
CA GLU A 37 0.86 7.26 -13.72
C GLU A 37 -0.50 6.70 -13.30
N GLU A 38 -0.70 5.40 -13.42
CA GLU A 38 -1.92 4.72 -12.96
C GLU A 38 -2.09 4.82 -11.45
N LEU A 39 -1.00 4.69 -10.68
CA LEU A 39 -1.02 4.87 -9.23
C LEU A 39 -1.44 6.30 -8.84
N ASN A 40 -0.87 7.31 -9.49
CA ASN A 40 -1.22 8.71 -9.27
C ASN A 40 -2.67 9.02 -9.67
N ALA A 41 -3.16 8.44 -10.77
CA ALA A 41 -4.54 8.55 -11.18
C ALA A 41 -5.49 7.96 -10.11
N LEU A 42 -5.16 6.79 -9.57
CA LEU A 42 -5.93 6.18 -8.47
C LEU A 42 -5.87 7.02 -7.18
N ALA A 43 -4.73 7.62 -6.86
CA ALA A 43 -4.62 8.53 -5.72
C ALA A 43 -5.58 9.73 -5.85
N LYS A 44 -5.64 10.33 -7.05
CA LYS A 44 -6.57 11.44 -7.36
C LYS A 44 -8.03 11.00 -7.23
N VAL A 45 -8.37 9.85 -7.81
CA VAL A 45 -9.74 9.30 -7.73
C VAL A 45 -10.12 8.99 -6.29
N ASN A 46 -9.21 8.40 -5.50
CA ASN A 46 -9.44 8.14 -4.08
C ASN A 46 -9.70 9.42 -3.29
N TYR A 47 -8.94 10.48 -3.56
CA TYR A 47 -9.16 11.80 -2.96
C TYR A 47 -10.53 12.38 -3.35
N GLU A 48 -10.90 12.32 -4.63
CA GLU A 48 -12.20 12.79 -5.11
C GLU A 48 -13.37 12.04 -4.44
N LYS A 49 -13.26 10.72 -4.26
CA LYS A 49 -14.29 9.92 -3.55
C LYS A 49 -14.32 10.16 -2.06
N THR A 50 -13.17 10.41 -1.45
CA THR A 50 -13.08 10.84 -0.05
C THR A 50 -13.80 12.18 0.16
N LEU A 51 -13.59 13.15 -0.75
CA LEU A 51 -14.31 14.42 -0.71
C LEU A 51 -15.81 14.25 -0.95
N ALA A 52 -16.21 13.41 -1.91
CA ALA A 52 -17.62 13.13 -2.18
C ALA A 52 -18.32 12.60 -0.93
N PHE A 53 -17.73 11.59 -0.27
CA PHE A 53 -18.25 11.05 0.98
C PHE A 53 -18.24 12.08 2.13
N SER A 54 -17.18 12.90 2.24
CA SER A 54 -17.11 13.95 3.26
C SER A 54 -18.20 15.01 3.11
N ASN A 55 -18.64 15.28 1.88
CA ASN A 55 -19.69 16.26 1.59
C ASN A 55 -21.10 15.64 1.64
N ASP A 56 -21.23 14.38 1.24
CA ASP A 56 -22.49 13.65 1.15
C ASP A 56 -22.27 12.19 1.59
N PRO A 57 -22.44 11.88 2.89
CA PRO A 57 -21.97 10.63 3.48
C PRO A 57 -22.87 9.42 3.20
N THR A 58 -23.50 9.33 2.03
CA THR A 58 -24.40 8.23 1.66
C THR A 58 -23.69 6.87 1.58
N PRO A 59 -24.45 5.75 1.63
CA PRO A 59 -23.89 4.41 1.47
C PRO A 59 -23.12 4.24 0.17
N GLU A 60 -23.62 4.82 -0.92
CA GLU A 60 -22.98 4.78 -2.24
C GLU A 60 -21.61 5.48 -2.23
N ASN A 61 -21.53 6.68 -1.63
CA ASN A 61 -20.27 7.42 -1.56
C ASN A 61 -19.27 6.75 -0.60
N CYS A 62 -19.75 6.13 0.48
CA CYS A 62 -18.94 5.34 1.40
C CYS A 62 -18.31 4.13 0.69
N GLU A 63 -19.11 3.33 -0.01
CA GLU A 63 -18.64 2.17 -0.77
C GLU A 63 -17.69 2.59 -1.91
N ALA A 64 -17.98 3.68 -2.61
CA ALA A 64 -17.11 4.21 -3.64
C ALA A 64 -15.73 4.61 -3.09
N MET A 65 -15.70 5.31 -1.95
CA MET A 65 -14.45 5.68 -1.26
C MET A 65 -13.66 4.44 -0.80
N LYS A 66 -14.32 3.48 -0.13
CA LYS A 66 -13.66 2.23 0.32
C LYS A 66 -13.07 1.44 -0.84
N LYS A 67 -13.82 1.34 -1.94
CA LYS A 67 -13.35 0.67 -3.15
C LYS A 67 -12.12 1.36 -3.72
N THR A 68 -12.14 2.68 -3.86
CA THR A 68 -10.99 3.41 -4.44
C THR A 68 -9.76 3.40 -3.54
N ALA A 69 -9.94 3.37 -2.21
CA ALA A 69 -8.83 3.21 -1.28
C ALA A 69 -8.20 1.81 -1.40
N THR A 70 -9.03 0.78 -1.57
CA THR A 70 -8.58 -0.60 -1.81
C THR A 70 -7.82 -0.73 -3.13
N ASP A 71 -8.37 -0.14 -4.20
CA ASP A 71 -7.74 -0.13 -5.53
C ASP A 71 -6.39 0.61 -5.49
N PHE A 72 -6.35 1.78 -4.82
CA PHE A 72 -5.13 2.55 -4.62
C PHE A 72 -4.07 1.76 -3.84
N PHE A 73 -4.43 1.12 -2.73
CA PHE A 73 -3.51 0.27 -1.96
C PHE A 73 -2.97 -0.91 -2.78
N ASN A 74 -3.86 -1.61 -3.51
CA ASN A 74 -3.45 -2.72 -4.37
C ASN A 74 -2.49 -2.27 -5.48
N LYS A 75 -2.69 -1.08 -6.04
CA LYS A 75 -1.77 -0.50 -7.03
C LYS A 75 -0.46 -0.03 -6.39
N ALA A 76 -0.52 0.55 -5.18
CA ALA A 76 0.67 0.95 -4.43
C ALA A 76 1.57 -0.25 -4.15
N LYS A 77 1.00 -1.41 -3.82
CA LYS A 77 1.75 -2.67 -3.68
C LYS A 77 2.45 -3.15 -4.96
N GLN A 78 1.97 -2.74 -6.13
CA GLN A 78 2.54 -3.14 -7.42
C GLN A 78 3.58 -2.14 -7.92
N CYS A 79 3.34 -0.84 -7.71
CA CYS A 79 4.12 0.23 -8.34
C CYS A 79 4.88 1.12 -7.34
N GLY A 80 4.40 1.23 -6.10
CA GLY A 80 4.87 2.20 -5.12
C GLY A 80 6.09 1.71 -4.33
N ASP A 81 6.83 2.67 -3.76
CA ASP A 81 7.86 2.38 -2.77
C ASP A 81 7.25 2.03 -1.40
N ALA A 82 8.09 1.64 -0.45
CA ALA A 82 7.66 1.24 0.90
C ALA A 82 6.86 2.35 1.63
N ASN A 83 7.20 3.63 1.42
CA ASN A 83 6.50 4.73 2.06
C ASN A 83 5.11 4.92 1.44
N MET A 84 4.98 4.79 0.13
CA MET A 84 3.69 4.87 -0.58
C MET A 84 2.78 3.72 -0.18
N ILE A 85 3.32 2.51 -0.08
CA ILE A 85 2.57 1.32 0.37
C ILE A 85 2.06 1.55 1.79
N GLN A 86 2.91 2.02 2.70
CA GLN A 86 2.53 2.31 4.08
C GLN A 86 1.42 3.38 4.15
N ALA A 87 1.56 4.48 3.41
CA ALA A 87 0.55 5.54 3.39
C ALA A 87 -0.80 5.05 2.85
N ALA A 88 -0.79 4.23 1.78
CA ALA A 88 -2.01 3.65 1.23
C ALA A 88 -2.64 2.62 2.19
N GLU A 89 -1.82 1.85 2.89
CA GLU A 89 -2.28 0.90 3.91
C GLU A 89 -2.93 1.59 5.10
N GLU A 90 -2.33 2.67 5.61
CA GLU A 90 -2.89 3.49 6.70
C GLU A 90 -4.25 4.09 6.29
N ASN A 91 -4.34 4.60 5.06
CA ASN A 91 -5.59 5.13 4.51
C ASN A 91 -6.69 4.05 4.46
N LEU A 92 -6.37 2.86 3.93
CA LEU A 92 -7.31 1.75 3.86
C LEU A 92 -7.71 1.25 5.26
N ASN A 93 -6.75 1.09 6.17
CA ASN A 93 -7.00 0.61 7.53
C ASN A 93 -7.91 1.54 8.34
N ALA A 94 -7.90 2.84 8.05
CA ALA A 94 -8.80 3.79 8.71
C ALA A 94 -10.28 3.57 8.36
N ILE A 95 -10.59 2.99 7.19
CA ILE A 95 -11.95 2.93 6.64
C ILE A 95 -12.45 1.52 6.28
N LYS A 96 -11.56 0.51 6.21
CA LYS A 96 -11.91 -0.84 5.71
C LYS A 96 -13.05 -1.50 6.50
N ASP A 97 -13.12 -1.22 7.81
CA ASP A 97 -14.09 -1.80 8.73
C ASP A 97 -15.33 -0.92 8.91
N TRP A 98 -15.46 0.19 8.17
CA TRP A 98 -16.68 0.99 8.20
C TRP A 98 -17.83 0.22 7.56
N ASP A 99 -18.94 0.13 8.29
CA ASP A 99 -20.23 -0.27 7.71
C ASP A 99 -20.80 0.91 6.91
N CYS A 100 -20.94 0.73 5.60
CA CYS A 100 -21.51 1.76 4.74
C CYS A 100 -23.03 1.71 4.67
N THR A 101 -23.69 0.68 5.21
CA THR A 101 -25.15 0.58 5.16
C THR A 101 -25.87 1.54 6.11
N GLU A 102 -25.16 2.02 7.14
CA GLU A 102 -25.68 2.92 8.18
C GLU A 102 -25.16 4.36 8.06
N ARG A 103 -24.42 4.71 6.99
CA ARG A 103 -23.83 6.04 6.81
C ARG A 103 -24.62 6.91 5.85
#